data_AF-A0A968PEM2-F1
#
_entry.id   AF-A0A968PEM2-F1
#
_cell.length_a   1.000
_cell.length_b   1.000
_cell.length_c   1.000
_cell.angle_alpha   90.00
_cell.angle_beta   90.00
_cell.angle_gamma   90.00
#
_symmetry.space_group_name_H-M   'P 1'
#
loop_
_entity.id
_entity.type
_entity.pdbx_description
1 polymer ?
#
loop_
_entity_poly.entity_id
_entity_poly.type
_entity_poly.pdbx_seq_one_letter_code
_entity_poly.pdbx_strand_id
1 'polypeptide(L)'
;MQTNSNHPTAKAVIQTAQKARLNLQPVEDFLEYPGRGVAATVGNQPVHVGRESWLLEQGCSSAELNLQDSQSASLLHVALNRKIIGCIALADQVRSEAAAVMLDLHQLGVQRRAMITGDRPGPASAIASMVGINDVRAQALPGDKLQLVHELRKRGYTVAVIGDGVNDGPALAAADVSIAMGPPAAMWRFTPHPSP
;
A
#
# COMPACT_ATOMS: atom_id res chain seq x y z
N MET A 1 22.33 -2.64 1.19
CA MET A 1 21.80 -2.10 -0.09
C MET A 1 20.61 -1.21 0.15
N GLN A 2 19.52 -1.73 0.71
CA GLN A 2 18.31 -0.94 0.99
C GLN A 2 18.59 0.24 1.94
N THR A 3 19.62 0.16 2.80
CA THR A 3 20.12 1.25 3.67
C THR A 3 20.50 2.54 2.93
N ASN A 4 20.82 2.45 1.64
CA ASN A 4 21.21 3.61 0.82
C ASN A 4 20.09 4.13 -0.08
N SER A 5 18.89 3.51 -0.07
CA SER A 5 17.72 3.98 -0.83
C SER A 5 16.77 4.73 0.09
N ASN A 6 16.26 5.88 -0.39
CA ASN A 6 15.26 6.67 0.32
C ASN A 6 13.83 6.16 0.11
N HIS A 7 13.64 5.06 -0.63
CA HIS A 7 12.31 4.54 -0.93
C HIS A 7 11.61 4.01 0.35
N PRO A 8 10.30 4.25 0.54
CA PRO A 8 9.54 3.70 1.69
C PRO A 8 9.70 2.19 1.86
N THR A 9 9.76 1.47 0.74
CA THR A 9 10.00 0.03 0.68
C THR A 9 11.37 -0.36 1.22
N ALA A 10 12.40 0.44 0.95
CA ALA A 10 13.75 0.20 1.46
C ALA A 10 13.78 0.28 2.98
N LYS A 11 13.07 1.26 3.56
CA LYS A 11 12.89 1.38 5.02
C LYS A 11 12.20 0.15 5.61
N ALA A 12 11.15 -0.36 4.97
CA ALA A 12 10.44 -1.57 5.43
C ALA A 12 11.34 -2.82 5.44
N VAL A 13 12.18 -2.99 4.40
CA VAL A 13 13.14 -4.10 4.33
C VAL A 13 14.22 -3.97 5.42
N ILE A 14 14.78 -2.78 5.63
CA ILE A 14 15.78 -2.53 6.69
C ILE A 14 15.20 -2.84 8.07
N GLN A 15 14.00 -2.32 8.38
CA GLN A 15 13.34 -2.57 9.66
C GLN A 15 13.14 -4.07 9.89
N THR A 16 12.77 -4.82 8.84
CA THR A 16 12.61 -6.27 8.92
C THR A 16 13.94 -6.98 9.16
N ALA A 17 15.01 -6.59 8.45
CA ALA A 17 16.35 -7.15 8.65
C ALA A 17 16.90 -6.89 10.06
N GLN A 18 16.63 -5.70 10.62
CA GLN A 18 16.98 -5.35 11.99
C GLN A 18 16.21 -6.19 13.02
N LYS A 19 14.89 -6.37 12.84
CA LYS A 19 14.08 -7.24 13.70
C LYS A 19 14.56 -8.69 13.67
N ALA A 20 14.99 -9.16 12.49
CA ALA A 20 15.57 -10.49 12.31
C ALA A 20 17.03 -10.60 12.78
N ARG A 21 17.62 -9.52 13.30
CA ARG A 21 19.02 -9.45 13.80
C ARG A 21 20.06 -9.90 12.76
N LEU A 22 19.83 -9.59 11.49
CA LEU A 22 20.77 -9.92 10.43
C LEU A 22 21.98 -8.99 10.48
N ASN A 23 23.18 -9.57 10.33
CA ASN A 23 24.40 -8.79 10.24
C ASN A 23 24.54 -8.22 8.82
N LEU A 24 24.42 -6.90 8.68
CA LEU A 24 24.43 -6.24 7.38
C LEU A 24 25.88 -6.03 6.91
N GLN A 25 26.21 -6.60 5.76
CA GLN A 25 27.52 -6.40 5.13
C GLN A 25 27.62 -4.99 4.49
N PRO A 26 28.83 -4.41 4.45
CA PRO A 26 29.08 -3.18 3.70
C PRO A 26 28.77 -3.38 2.21
N VAL A 27 28.42 -2.27 1.57
CA VAL A 27 27.93 -2.23 0.19
C VAL A 27 28.82 -1.27 -0.58
N GLU A 28 29.28 -1.71 -1.74
CA GLU A 28 30.09 -0.93 -2.69
C GLU A 28 29.29 -0.70 -3.98
N ASP A 29 29.70 0.29 -4.78
CA ASP A 29 29.14 0.59 -6.11
C ASP A 29 27.61 0.70 -6.17
N PHE A 30 27.02 1.34 -5.16
CA PHE A 30 25.56 1.48 -5.08
C PHE A 30 24.99 2.40 -6.16
N LEU A 31 24.05 1.85 -6.93
CA LEU A 31 23.29 2.55 -7.96
C LEU A 31 21.79 2.32 -7.75
N GLU A 32 21.04 3.41 -7.81
CA GLU A 32 19.58 3.40 -7.74
C GLU A 32 18.98 3.67 -9.13
N TYR A 33 18.01 2.84 -9.52
CA TYR A 33 17.26 2.96 -10.77
C TYR A 33 15.80 3.28 -10.43
N PRO A 34 15.39 4.56 -10.47
CA PRO A 34 14.06 5.00 -10.05
C PRO A 34 12.94 4.19 -10.70
N GLY A 35 12.02 3.69 -9.86
CA GLY A 35 10.87 2.88 -10.29
C GLY A 35 11.21 1.46 -10.77
N ARG A 36 12.48 1.05 -10.74
CA ARG A 36 12.94 -0.26 -11.20
C ARG A 36 13.59 -1.09 -10.09
N GLY A 37 14.61 -0.55 -9.42
CA GLY A 37 15.37 -1.29 -8.42
C GLY A 37 16.70 -0.62 -8.03
N VAL A 38 17.56 -1.39 -7.39
CA VAL A 38 18.91 -0.99 -6.97
C VAL A 38 19.92 -2.07 -7.34
N ALA A 39 21.14 -1.67 -7.66
CA ALA A 39 22.28 -2.54 -7.91
C ALA A 39 23.44 -2.14 -7.00
N ALA A 40 24.25 -3.11 -6.58
CA ALA A 40 25.49 -2.86 -5.85
C ALA A 40 26.36 -4.12 -5.78
N THR A 41 27.53 -3.97 -5.19
CA THR A 41 28.45 -5.06 -4.86
C THR A 41 28.43 -5.32 -3.35
N VAL A 42 28.26 -6.58 -2.94
CA VAL A 42 28.35 -7.02 -1.53
C VAL A 42 29.30 -8.19 -1.46
N GLY A 43 30.38 -8.06 -0.67
CA GLY A 43 31.40 -9.10 -0.56
C GLY A 43 32.01 -9.50 -1.91
N ASN A 44 32.26 -8.52 -2.78
CA ASN A 44 32.75 -8.71 -4.15
C ASN A 44 31.78 -9.48 -5.09
N GLN A 45 30.49 -9.57 -4.73
CA GLN A 45 29.46 -10.20 -5.56
C GLN A 45 28.43 -9.16 -6.03
N PRO A 46 28.14 -9.08 -7.35
CA PRO A 46 27.09 -8.21 -7.86
C PRO A 46 25.72 -8.71 -7.42
N VAL A 47 24.95 -7.82 -6.81
CA VAL A 47 23.60 -8.07 -6.33
C VAL A 47 22.66 -6.99 -6.87
N HIS A 48 21.48 -7.43 -7.32
CA HIS A 48 20.43 -6.57 -7.83
C HIS A 48 19.14 -6.85 -7.07
N VAL A 49 18.40 -5.80 -6.71
CA VAL A 49 17.11 -5.92 -6.03
C VAL A 49 16.10 -5.03 -6.72
N GLY A 50 14.98 -5.58 -7.19
CA GLY A 50 13.99 -4.79 -7.91
C GLY A 50 12.84 -5.59 -8.50
N ARG A 51 12.16 -5.00 -9.48
CA ARG A 51 11.12 -5.69 -10.26
C ARG A 51 11.73 -6.82 -11.09
N GLU A 52 11.01 -7.93 -11.22
CA GLU A 52 11.47 -9.08 -12.01
C GLU A 52 11.84 -8.69 -13.44
N SER A 53 10.98 -7.93 -14.12
CA SER A 53 11.21 -7.47 -15.49
C SER A 53 12.54 -6.72 -15.64
N TRP A 54 12.89 -5.88 -14.67
CA TRP A 54 14.15 -5.15 -14.68
C TRP A 54 15.35 -6.08 -14.45
N LEU A 55 15.24 -7.08 -13.56
CA LEU A 55 16.31 -8.05 -13.37
C LEU A 55 16.57 -8.87 -14.64
N LEU A 56 15.51 -9.25 -15.36
CA LEU A 56 15.62 -9.92 -16.65
C LEU A 56 16.31 -9.03 -17.70
N GLU A 57 15.99 -7.72 -17.73
CA GLU A 57 16.70 -6.73 -18.57
C GLU A 57 18.20 -6.62 -18.23
N GLN A 58 18.57 -6.79 -16.95
CA GLN A 58 19.98 -6.84 -16.51
C GLN A 58 20.68 -8.17 -16.84
N GLY A 59 20.02 -9.07 -17.55
CA GLY A 59 20.54 -10.40 -17.90
C GLY A 59 20.53 -11.39 -16.74
N CYS A 60 19.68 -11.18 -15.74
CA CYS A 60 19.48 -12.17 -14.69
C CYS A 60 18.64 -13.34 -15.22
N SER A 61 19.01 -14.57 -14.84
CA SER A 61 18.21 -15.75 -15.10
C SER A 61 17.02 -15.81 -14.13
N SER A 62 15.83 -16.13 -14.65
CA SER A 62 14.64 -16.38 -13.83
C SER A 62 14.85 -17.62 -12.96
N ALA A 63 14.17 -17.65 -11.82
CA ALA A 63 14.06 -18.83 -10.98
C ALA A 63 12.58 -19.18 -10.83
N GLU A 64 12.27 -20.46 -10.78
CA GLU A 64 10.93 -20.92 -10.39
C GLU A 64 10.74 -20.62 -8.90
N LEU A 65 10.09 -19.50 -8.60
CA LEU A 65 9.72 -19.13 -7.25
C LEU A 65 8.28 -19.58 -6.98
N ASN A 66 8.06 -20.28 -5.87
CA ASN A 66 6.70 -20.59 -5.42
C ASN A 66 6.09 -19.34 -4.77
N LEU A 67 5.21 -18.65 -5.51
CA LEU A 67 4.60 -17.37 -5.11
C LEU A 67 3.14 -17.50 -4.66
N GLN A 68 2.69 -18.70 -4.27
CA GLN A 68 1.28 -18.97 -3.95
C GLN A 68 0.70 -18.00 -2.90
N ASP A 69 1.47 -17.64 -1.87
CA ASP A 69 1.03 -16.73 -0.80
C ASP A 69 1.25 -15.24 -1.10
N SER A 70 1.75 -14.89 -2.29
CA SER A 70 2.20 -13.52 -2.62
C SER A 70 1.29 -12.78 -3.58
N GLN A 71 0.12 -13.32 -3.94
CA GLN A 71 -0.74 -12.78 -5.00
C GLN A 71 -1.22 -11.33 -4.72
N SER A 72 -1.33 -10.94 -3.45
CA SER A 72 -1.70 -9.59 -3.01
C SER A 72 -0.51 -8.71 -2.61
N ALA A 73 0.72 -9.22 -2.67
CA ALA A 73 1.91 -8.51 -2.24
C ALA A 73 2.62 -7.81 -3.40
N SER A 74 3.32 -6.72 -3.10
CA SER A 74 4.33 -6.15 -3.98
C SER A 74 5.63 -6.95 -3.83
N LEU A 75 6.11 -7.55 -4.91
CA LEU A 75 7.29 -8.41 -4.90
C LEU A 75 8.56 -7.64 -5.30
N LEU A 76 9.58 -7.68 -4.46
CA LEU A 76 10.95 -7.29 -4.80
C LEU A 76 11.79 -8.55 -5.00
N HIS A 77 12.27 -8.79 -6.20
CA HIS A 77 13.15 -9.91 -6.49
C HIS A 77 14.59 -9.57 -6.12
N VAL A 78 15.34 -10.57 -5.68
CA VAL A 78 16.75 -10.46 -5.31
C VAL A 78 17.55 -11.37 -6.23
N ALA A 79 18.54 -10.80 -6.92
CA ALA A 79 19.47 -11.54 -7.74
C ALA A 79 20.90 -11.42 -7.20
N LEU A 80 21.62 -12.53 -7.22
CA LEU A 80 23.04 -12.63 -6.88
C LEU A 80 23.77 -13.25 -8.08
N ASN A 81 24.86 -12.64 -8.53
CA ASN A 81 25.64 -13.13 -9.68
C ASN A 81 24.78 -13.42 -10.91
N ARG A 82 23.83 -12.52 -11.23
CA ARG A 82 22.86 -12.65 -12.35
C ARG A 82 21.93 -13.87 -12.26
N LYS A 83 21.68 -14.38 -11.07
CA LYS A 83 20.65 -15.39 -10.84
C LYS A 83 19.66 -14.88 -9.81
N ILE A 84 18.36 -14.91 -10.12
CA ILE A 84 17.32 -14.63 -9.12
C ILE A 84 17.39 -15.74 -8.07
N ILE A 85 17.58 -15.36 -6.81
CA ILE A 85 17.71 -16.28 -5.67
C ILE A 85 16.50 -16.28 -4.74
N GLY A 86 15.58 -15.33 -4.93
CA GLY A 86 14.37 -15.22 -4.13
C GLY A 86 13.66 -13.88 -4.34
N CYS A 87 12.62 -13.67 -3.54
CA CYS A 87 11.89 -12.42 -3.49
C CYS A 87 11.51 -12.04 -2.05
N ILE A 88 11.33 -10.75 -1.84
CA ILE A 88 10.77 -10.14 -0.64
C ILE A 88 9.35 -9.68 -1.00
N ALA A 89 8.35 -10.24 -0.32
CA ALA A 89 6.97 -9.84 -0.46
C ALA A 89 6.66 -8.71 0.53
N LEU A 90 6.11 -7.61 0.02
CA LEU A 90 5.66 -6.48 0.81
C LEU A 90 4.14 -6.42 0.71
N ALA A 91 3.48 -6.63 1.84
CA ALA A 91 2.04 -6.52 1.95
C ALA A 91 1.70 -5.45 3.00
N ASP A 92 0.69 -4.64 2.70
CA ASP A 92 0.12 -3.76 3.72
C ASP A 92 -0.59 -4.60 4.78
N GLN A 93 -0.27 -4.33 6.04
CA GLN A 93 -0.97 -4.95 7.15
C GLN A 93 -2.20 -4.12 7.49
N VAL A 94 -3.33 -4.81 7.57
CA VAL A 94 -4.54 -4.24 8.16
C VAL A 94 -4.30 -4.04 9.65
N ARG A 95 -4.69 -2.88 10.17
CA ARG A 95 -4.65 -2.59 11.61
C ARG A 95 -5.46 -3.64 12.37
N SER A 96 -4.91 -4.14 13.47
CA SER A 96 -5.53 -5.20 14.29
C SER A 96 -6.98 -4.89 14.71
N GLU A 97 -7.27 -3.61 14.94
CA GLU A 97 -8.55 -3.09 15.38
C GLU A 97 -9.57 -2.90 14.24
N ALA A 98 -9.15 -2.94 12.97
CA ALA A 98 -10.00 -2.55 11.85
C ALA A 98 -11.25 -3.43 11.73
N ALA A 99 -11.11 -4.75 11.89
CA ALA A 99 -12.24 -5.67 11.83
C ALA A 99 -13.26 -5.41 12.96
N ALA A 100 -12.77 -5.13 14.17
CA ALA A 100 -13.63 -4.81 15.32
C ALA A 100 -14.38 -3.49 15.10
N VAL A 101 -13.69 -2.44 14.65
CA VAL A 101 -14.33 -1.15 14.34
C VAL A 101 -15.43 -1.29 13.27
N MET A 102 -15.19 -2.12 12.26
CA MET A 102 -16.17 -2.36 11.19
C MET A 102 -17.41 -3.10 11.70
N LEU A 103 -17.23 -4.01 12.66
CA LEU A 103 -18.32 -4.68 13.36
C LEU A 103 -19.11 -3.68 14.21
N ASP A 104 -18.44 -2.83 14.99
CA ASP A 104 -19.07 -1.81 15.83
C ASP A 104 -19.90 -0.84 14.97
N LEU A 105 -19.34 -0.37 13.84
CA LEU A 105 -20.07 0.49 12.90
C LEU A 105 -21.32 -0.21 12.34
N HIS A 106 -21.23 -1.50 12.01
CA HIS A 106 -22.39 -2.26 11.58
C HIS A 106 -23.47 -2.35 12.69
N GLN A 107 -23.06 -2.61 13.93
CA GLN A 107 -23.98 -2.67 15.08
C GLN A 107 -24.63 -1.31 15.39
N LEU A 108 -23.91 -0.21 15.15
CA LEU A 108 -24.43 1.16 15.24
C LEU A 108 -25.35 1.55 14.08
N GLY A 109 -25.59 0.66 13.11
CA GLY A 109 -26.54 0.87 12.01
C GLY A 109 -25.90 1.37 10.71
N VAL A 110 -24.56 1.43 10.61
CA VAL A 110 -23.86 1.76 9.36
C VAL A 110 -23.87 0.53 8.44
N GLN A 111 -24.98 0.35 7.72
CA GLN A 111 -25.22 -0.83 6.88
C GLN A 111 -24.37 -0.87 5.60
N ARG A 112 -23.99 0.30 5.06
CA ARG A 112 -23.24 0.40 3.80
C ARG A 112 -21.82 0.91 4.06
N ARG A 113 -20.84 0.12 3.65
CA ARG A 113 -19.41 0.42 3.78
C ARG A 113 -18.75 0.09 2.45
N ALA A 114 -17.99 1.03 1.91
CA ALA A 114 -17.29 0.89 0.65
C ALA A 114 -15.81 1.23 0.84
N MET A 115 -14.93 0.54 0.12
CA MET A 115 -13.50 0.80 0.06
C MET A 115 -13.15 1.31 -1.32
N ILE A 116 -12.45 2.44 -1.40
CA ILE A 116 -11.94 2.98 -2.65
C ILE A 116 -10.43 3.24 -2.53
N THR A 117 -9.63 2.59 -3.37
CA THR A 117 -8.16 2.64 -3.31
C THR A 117 -7.56 2.74 -4.71
N GLY A 118 -6.37 3.35 -4.80
CA GLY A 118 -5.54 3.34 -6.00
C GLY A 118 -4.80 2.01 -6.23
N ASP A 119 -4.87 1.08 -5.26
CA ASP A 119 -4.18 -0.20 -5.35
C ASP A 119 -4.76 -1.11 -6.43
N ARG A 120 -3.99 -2.16 -6.76
CA ARG A 120 -4.45 -3.22 -7.68
C ARG A 120 -5.63 -4.00 -7.07
N PRO A 121 -6.50 -4.61 -7.91
CA PRO A 121 -7.69 -5.33 -7.43
C PRO A 121 -7.42 -6.46 -6.44
N GLY A 122 -6.34 -7.24 -6.64
CA GLY A 122 -5.97 -8.34 -5.75
C GLY A 122 -5.71 -7.90 -4.29
N PRO A 123 -4.74 -6.99 -4.06
CA PRO A 123 -4.50 -6.41 -2.73
C PRO A 123 -5.74 -5.77 -2.11
N ALA A 124 -6.49 -4.97 -2.88
CA ALA A 124 -7.69 -4.29 -2.40
C ALA A 124 -8.77 -5.29 -1.93
N SER A 125 -9.02 -6.34 -2.71
CA SER A 125 -9.99 -7.38 -2.38
C SER A 125 -9.58 -8.20 -1.16
N ALA A 126 -8.29 -8.50 -1.02
CA ALA A 126 -7.77 -9.19 0.16
C ALA A 126 -7.99 -8.37 1.44
N ILE A 127 -7.67 -7.07 1.40
CA ILE A 127 -7.87 -6.16 2.53
C ILE A 127 -9.36 -6.03 2.88
N ALA A 128 -10.20 -5.78 1.89
CA ALA A 128 -11.64 -5.63 2.08
C ALA A 128 -12.28 -6.88 2.71
N SER A 129 -11.86 -8.07 2.28
CA SER A 129 -12.35 -9.35 2.83
C SER A 129 -11.99 -9.51 4.30
N MET A 130 -10.79 -9.11 4.72
CA MET A 130 -10.36 -9.18 6.12
C MET A 130 -11.17 -8.29 7.06
N VAL A 131 -11.80 -7.24 6.53
CA VAL A 131 -12.60 -6.27 7.33
C VAL A 131 -14.10 -6.29 7.01
N GLY A 132 -14.56 -7.25 6.19
CA GLY A 132 -15.98 -7.42 5.86
C GLY A 132 -16.58 -6.29 5.01
N ILE A 133 -15.81 -5.77 4.04
CA ILE A 133 -16.29 -4.81 3.03
C ILE A 133 -16.54 -5.56 1.72
N ASN A 134 -17.75 -5.42 1.18
CA ASN A 134 -18.15 -6.07 -0.07
C ASN A 134 -18.12 -5.12 -1.28
N ASP A 135 -18.19 -3.80 -1.06
CA ASP A 135 -18.12 -2.79 -2.13
C ASP A 135 -16.70 -2.24 -2.22
N VAL A 136 -15.94 -2.69 -3.22
CA VAL A 136 -14.51 -2.36 -3.39
C VAL A 136 -14.29 -1.78 -4.78
N ARG A 137 -13.71 -0.58 -4.84
CA ARG A 137 -13.27 0.07 -6.07
C ARG A 137 -11.75 0.23 -6.03
N ALA A 138 -11.06 -0.62 -6.77
CA ALA A 138 -9.60 -0.62 -6.92
C ALA A 138 -9.17 0.23 -8.12
N GLN A 139 -7.87 0.56 -8.20
CA GLN A 139 -7.27 1.39 -9.27
C GLN A 139 -7.95 2.75 -9.44
N ALA A 140 -8.55 3.27 -8.38
CA ALA A 140 -9.26 4.53 -8.40
C ALA A 140 -8.28 5.71 -8.46
N LEU A 141 -8.57 6.66 -9.34
CA LEU A 141 -7.92 7.96 -9.39
C LEU A 141 -8.50 8.90 -8.32
N PRO A 142 -7.81 9.99 -7.96
CA PRO A 142 -8.35 10.98 -7.01
C PRO A 142 -9.73 11.52 -7.42
N GLY A 143 -9.99 11.67 -8.72
CA GLY A 143 -11.29 12.09 -9.26
C GLY A 143 -12.41 11.08 -9.00
N ASP A 144 -12.10 9.78 -9.08
CA ASP A 144 -13.09 8.71 -8.88
C ASP A 144 -13.57 8.67 -7.43
N LYS A 145 -12.68 8.98 -6.47
CA LYS A 145 -13.01 9.10 -5.04
C LYS A 145 -14.03 10.20 -4.79
N LEU A 146 -13.79 11.38 -5.37
CA LEU A 146 -14.71 12.51 -5.28
C LEU A 146 -16.06 12.19 -5.94
N GLN A 147 -16.03 11.57 -7.12
CA GLN A 147 -17.23 11.19 -7.85
C GLN A 147 -18.10 10.22 -7.04
N LEU A 148 -17.51 9.20 -6.41
CA LEU A 148 -18.25 8.27 -5.55
C LEU A 148 -18.98 8.99 -4.41
N VAL A 149 -18.32 9.95 -3.75
CA VAL A 149 -18.95 10.74 -2.67
C VAL A 149 -20.16 11.51 -3.23
N HIS A 150 -20.00 12.19 -4.36
CA HIS A 150 -21.12 12.91 -5.00
C HIS A 150 -22.27 11.98 -5.42
N GLU A 151 -21.96 10.80 -5.97
CA GLU A 151 -22.96 9.80 -6.36
C GLU A 151 -23.78 9.33 -5.15
N LEU A 152 -23.12 9.01 -4.04
CA LEU A 152 -23.78 8.55 -2.82
C LEU A 152 -24.63 9.66 -2.19
N ARG A 153 -24.12 10.89 -2.13
CA ARG A 153 -24.88 12.04 -1.61
C ARG A 153 -26.10 12.36 -2.48
N LYS A 154 -25.97 12.32 -3.81
CA LYS A 154 -27.10 12.50 -4.74
C LYS A 154 -28.18 11.43 -4.58
N ARG A 155 -27.80 10.22 -4.12
CA ARG A 155 -28.74 9.13 -3.79
C ARG A 155 -29.40 9.29 -2.42
N GLY A 156 -29.13 10.37 -1.70
CA GLY A 156 -29.72 10.69 -0.41
C GLY A 156 -29.01 10.06 0.79
N TYR A 157 -27.80 9.50 0.61
CA TYR A 157 -27.02 8.99 1.74
C TYR A 157 -26.26 10.13 2.42
N THR A 158 -26.19 10.09 3.75
CA THR A 158 -25.16 10.80 4.52
C THR A 158 -23.84 10.04 4.40
N VAL A 159 -22.80 10.71 3.90
CA VAL A 159 -21.51 10.08 3.56
C VAL A 159 -20.43 10.53 4.55
N ALA A 160 -19.85 9.55 5.24
CA ALA A 160 -18.62 9.72 6.00
C ALA A 160 -17.43 9.22 5.17
N VAL A 161 -16.36 10.01 5.07
CA VAL A 161 -15.10 9.62 4.39
C VAL A 161 -13.97 9.53 5.41
N ILE A 162 -13.23 8.43 5.35
CA ILE A 162 -12.04 8.18 6.17
C ILE A 162 -10.85 8.04 5.22
N GLY A 163 -9.79 8.82 5.43
CA GLY A 163 -8.63 8.84 4.52
C GLY A 163 -7.41 9.51 5.15
N ASP A 164 -6.27 9.46 4.47
CA ASP A 164 -5.01 10.04 4.98
C ASP A 164 -4.86 11.55 4.71
N GLY A 165 -5.74 12.10 3.87
CA GLY A 165 -5.73 13.50 3.47
C GLY A 165 -4.73 13.85 2.37
N VAL A 166 -3.85 12.92 1.96
CA VAL A 166 -2.88 13.14 0.88
C VAL A 166 -3.55 12.90 -0.48
N ASN A 167 -4.15 11.73 -0.65
CA ASN A 167 -4.83 11.37 -1.91
C ASN A 167 -6.36 11.51 -1.83
N ASP A 168 -6.87 11.72 -0.62
CA ASP A 168 -8.31 11.73 -0.31
C ASP A 168 -8.86 13.14 -0.07
N GLY A 169 -8.02 14.18 -0.15
CA GLY A 169 -8.39 15.56 0.19
C GLY A 169 -9.69 16.06 -0.45
N PRO A 170 -9.87 15.95 -1.78
CA PRO A 170 -11.11 16.34 -2.43
C PRO A 170 -12.34 15.57 -1.95
N ALA A 171 -12.21 14.25 -1.76
CA ALA A 171 -13.31 13.39 -1.30
C ALA A 171 -13.67 13.70 0.17
N LEU A 172 -12.68 13.91 1.03
CA LEU A 172 -12.86 14.37 2.40
C LEU A 172 -13.54 15.74 2.45
N ALA A 173 -13.22 16.67 1.55
CA ALA A 173 -13.87 17.97 1.54
C ALA A 173 -15.34 17.93 1.10
N ALA A 174 -15.73 16.92 0.30
CA ALA A 174 -17.07 16.79 -0.25
C ALA A 174 -18.04 15.95 0.61
N ALA A 175 -17.51 15.24 1.62
CA ALA A 175 -18.27 14.38 2.51
C ALA A 175 -19.11 15.19 3.53
N ASP A 176 -20.11 14.55 4.12
CA ASP A 176 -20.89 15.17 5.20
C ASP A 176 -20.12 15.09 6.53
N VAL A 177 -19.34 14.02 6.70
CA VAL A 177 -18.41 13.82 7.83
C VAL A 177 -17.05 13.35 7.30
N SER A 178 -15.97 13.92 7.83
CA SER A 178 -14.62 13.64 7.32
C SER A 178 -13.67 13.30 8.46
N ILE A 179 -12.99 12.17 8.33
CA ILE A 179 -12.05 11.65 9.33
C ILE A 179 -10.69 11.48 8.65
N ALA A 180 -9.75 12.39 8.95
CA ALA A 180 -8.39 12.31 8.44
C ALA A 180 -7.49 11.52 9.39
N MET A 181 -6.78 10.53 8.86
CA MET A 181 -5.77 9.74 9.59
C MET A 181 -4.36 10.16 9.15
N GLY A 182 -3.76 11.11 9.89
CA GLY A 182 -2.39 11.58 9.67
C GLY A 182 -1.65 11.83 11.00
N PRO A 183 -0.32 12.01 11.00
CA PRO A 183 0.43 12.38 12.21
C PRO A 183 -0.14 13.68 12.82
N PRO A 184 0.01 13.91 14.14
CA PRO A 184 -0.94 14.65 14.97
C PRO A 184 -1.15 16.09 14.52
N ALA A 185 -2.14 16.29 13.66
CA ALA A 185 -2.81 17.53 13.40
C ALA A 185 -4.25 17.19 13.02
N ALA A 186 -5.00 16.71 14.02
CA ALA A 186 -6.42 16.44 13.90
C ALA A 186 -7.14 17.76 13.55
N MET A 187 -7.54 17.92 12.29
CA MET A 187 -8.52 18.93 11.89
C MET A 187 -9.79 18.19 11.48
N TRP A 188 -10.66 17.95 12.45
CA TRP A 188 -12.04 17.55 12.16
C TRP A 188 -12.80 18.80 11.69
N ARG A 189 -13.47 18.72 10.55
CA ARG A 189 -14.36 19.77 10.05
C ARG A 189 -15.75 19.17 9.90
N PHE A 190 -16.70 19.71 10.66
CA PHE A 190 -18.12 19.49 10.42
C PHE A 190 -18.60 20.52 9.41
N THR A 191 -19.10 20.09 8.26
CA THR A 191 -19.81 20.97 7.31
C THR A 191 -21.31 20.75 7.47
N PRO A 192 -22.04 21.66 8.13
CA PRO A 192 -23.49 21.51 8.26
C PRO A 192 -24.15 21.57 6.88
N HIS A 193 -25.17 20.74 6.68
CA HIS A 193 -26.00 20.77 5.49
C HIS A 193 -26.82 22.08 5.47
N PRO A 194 -26.94 22.79 4.34
CA PRO A 194 -27.95 23.83 4.23
C PRO A 194 -29.33 23.17 4.27
N SER A 195 -30.14 23.55 5.25
CA SER A 195 -31.57 23.19 5.32
C SER A 195 -32.32 23.74 4.10
N PRO A 196 -33.38 23.04 3.65
CA PRO A 196 -34.21 23.48 2.51
C PRO A 196 -34.95 24.79 2.78
#